data_AF-A0A348UMR5-F1
#
_entry.id   AF-A0A348UMR5-F1
#
_cell.length_a   1.000
_cell.length_b   1.000
_cell.length_c   1.000
_cell.angle_alpha   90.00
_cell.angle_beta   90.00
_cell.angle_gamma   90.00
#
_symmetry.space_group_name_H-M   'P 1'
#
loop_
_entity.id
_entity.type
_entity.pdbx_description
1 polymer ?
#
loop_
_entity_poly.entity_id
_entity_poly.type
_entity_poly.pdbx_seq_one_letter_code
_entity_poly.pdbx_strand_id
1 'polypeptide(L)'
;MIRTLLIANRGEIACRIMRTARALGITTVAVYSDADTRALHVRSADRAVRIGAAPATESYLDIAAIIAAVKKSGADAVHPGYGFLSENADFAAACAAAGVTFVGPSADAIRAMGSKRAAKRLVAQAGIPVVPGYEGDDQSDDRLVMEAERVGYPLLIKASAGGGGRGMRLVSKTSEFRAALAGARREALAAFADDTVLLERYLTRPKHIEVQVLADQRGHTLHLFERDCSVQRRHQKVIEEAPAPGIDPVLRLRMGDAAVEIAKAIGYVGAGTVEFIVQDGAFHFMEMNTRLQV
;
A
#
# COMPACT_ATOMS: atom_id res chain seq x y z
N MET A 1 -12.17 -25.13 -0.61
CA MET A 1 -13.20 -24.11 -0.90
C MET A 1 -13.55 -23.44 0.42
N ILE A 2 -13.65 -22.11 0.46
CA ILE A 2 -13.95 -21.35 1.69
C ILE A 2 -15.42 -21.59 2.06
N ARG A 3 -15.69 -21.94 3.31
CA ARG A 3 -17.06 -22.17 3.81
C ARG A 3 -17.49 -21.09 4.81
N THR A 4 -16.55 -20.63 5.63
CA THR A 4 -16.80 -19.60 6.64
C THR A 4 -15.70 -18.56 6.57
N LEU A 5 -16.07 -17.34 6.18
CA LEU A 5 -15.18 -16.20 6.04
C LEU A 5 -15.35 -15.26 7.24
N LEU A 6 -14.26 -15.05 7.98
CA LEU A 6 -14.18 -13.95 8.95
C LEU A 6 -13.68 -12.69 8.26
N ILE A 7 -14.35 -11.57 8.49
CA ILE A 7 -13.93 -10.28 7.95
C ILE A 7 -13.24 -9.50 9.08
N ALA A 8 -11.91 -9.40 9.00
CA ALA A 8 -11.08 -8.70 9.99
C ALA A 8 -11.04 -7.19 9.71
N ASN A 9 -12.23 -6.58 9.58
CA ASN A 9 -12.41 -5.16 9.29
C ASN A 9 -13.80 -4.70 9.77
N ARG A 10 -14.12 -3.42 9.56
CA ARG A 10 -15.38 -2.78 9.98
C ARG A 10 -15.96 -1.88 8.90
N GLY A 11 -17.18 -1.40 9.13
CA GLY A 11 -17.78 -0.37 8.28
C GLY A 11 -18.11 -0.86 6.87
N GLU A 12 -17.92 0.00 5.87
CA GLU A 12 -18.38 -0.25 4.50
C GLU A 12 -17.69 -1.48 3.88
N ILE A 13 -16.36 -1.59 4.02
CA ILE A 13 -15.60 -2.66 3.39
C ILE A 13 -16.01 -4.04 3.92
N ALA A 14 -16.35 -4.11 5.20
CA ALA A 14 -16.86 -5.33 5.79
C ALA A 14 -18.21 -5.73 5.17
N CYS A 15 -19.13 -4.77 5.01
CA CYS A 15 -20.38 -4.97 4.29
C CYS A 15 -20.17 -5.39 2.83
N ARG A 16 -19.23 -4.75 2.12
CA ARG A 16 -18.88 -5.04 0.73
C ARG A 16 -18.41 -6.48 0.56
N ILE A 17 -17.53 -6.96 1.44
CA ILE A 17 -17.01 -8.33 1.42
C ILE A 17 -18.12 -9.33 1.75
N MET A 18 -18.89 -9.08 2.82
CA MET A 18 -19.98 -9.96 3.23
C MET A 18 -21.05 -10.13 2.15
N ARG A 19 -21.38 -9.06 1.41
CA ARG A 19 -22.31 -9.13 0.28
C ARG A 19 -21.84 -10.11 -0.78
N THR A 20 -20.56 -10.10 -1.15
CA THR A 20 -20.00 -11.07 -2.12
C THR A 20 -19.93 -12.48 -1.53
N ALA A 21 -19.47 -12.64 -0.29
CA ALA A 21 -19.40 -13.94 0.36
C ALA A 21 -20.78 -14.63 0.43
N ARG A 22 -21.83 -13.89 0.80
CA ARG A 22 -23.20 -14.39 0.81
C ARG A 22 -23.71 -14.80 -0.57
N ALA A 23 -23.42 -14.01 -1.60
CA ALA A 23 -23.79 -14.36 -2.97
C ALA A 23 -23.12 -15.66 -3.46
N LEU A 24 -21.97 -16.02 -2.87
CA LEU A 24 -21.25 -17.26 -3.12
C LEU A 24 -21.64 -18.40 -2.16
N GLY A 25 -22.62 -18.20 -1.26
CA GLY A 25 -23.04 -19.19 -0.27
C GLY A 25 -22.06 -19.40 0.90
N ILE A 26 -21.15 -18.45 1.14
CA ILE A 26 -20.16 -18.51 2.21
C ILE A 26 -20.73 -17.88 3.48
N THR A 27 -20.60 -18.57 4.61
CA THR A 27 -21.01 -18.06 5.93
C THR A 27 -20.09 -16.91 6.36
N THR A 28 -20.66 -15.82 6.84
CA THR A 28 -19.93 -14.58 7.17
C THR A 28 -19.84 -14.36 8.68
N VAL A 29 -18.64 -13.99 9.13
CA VAL A 29 -18.36 -13.63 10.53
C VAL A 29 -17.80 -12.21 10.60
N ALA A 30 -18.53 -11.30 11.23
CA ALA A 30 -18.02 -9.97 11.56
C ALA A 30 -17.22 -10.02 12.87
N VAL A 31 -16.17 -9.20 12.95
CA VAL A 31 -15.54 -8.84 14.23
C VAL A 31 -15.95 -7.42 14.64
N TYR A 32 -15.97 -7.14 15.93
CA TYR A 32 -16.30 -5.81 16.44
C TYR A 32 -15.63 -5.48 17.77
N SER A 33 -15.29 -4.20 17.95
CA SER A 33 -14.95 -3.63 19.25
C SER A 33 -16.21 -3.19 20.01
N ASP A 34 -16.09 -2.89 21.29
CA ASP A 34 -17.21 -2.39 22.11
C ASP A 34 -17.96 -1.20 21.48
N ALA A 35 -17.22 -0.29 20.83
CA ALA A 35 -17.78 0.88 20.16
C ALA A 35 -18.67 0.52 18.94
N ASP A 36 -18.42 -0.63 18.31
CA ASP A 36 -19.09 -1.06 17.08
C ASP A 36 -20.22 -2.06 17.33
N THR A 37 -20.62 -2.30 18.58
CA THR A 37 -21.68 -3.28 18.94
C THR A 37 -22.98 -3.10 18.13
N ARG A 38 -23.30 -1.86 17.73
CA ARG A 38 -24.48 -1.52 16.91
C ARG A 38 -24.13 -1.08 15.49
N ALA A 39 -22.93 -1.39 14.99
CA ALA A 39 -22.54 -1.03 13.64
C ALA A 39 -23.30 -1.87 12.59
N LEU A 40 -23.43 -1.32 11.38
CA LEU A 40 -24.15 -1.98 10.29
C LEU A 40 -23.50 -3.32 9.92
N HIS A 41 -22.17 -3.40 9.85
CA HIS A 41 -21.47 -4.63 9.47
C HIS A 41 -21.72 -5.76 10.49
N VAL A 42 -21.82 -5.45 11.78
CA VAL A 42 -22.14 -6.44 12.82
C VAL A 42 -23.52 -7.04 12.60
N ARG A 43 -24.54 -6.20 12.36
CA ARG A 43 -25.91 -6.66 12.07
C ARG A 43 -26.04 -7.36 10.72
N SER A 44 -25.10 -7.12 9.80
CA SER A 44 -25.13 -7.65 8.44
C SER A 44 -24.40 -8.98 8.31
N ALA A 45 -23.74 -9.49 9.34
CA ALA A 45 -23.08 -10.79 9.32
C ALA A 45 -24.00 -11.91 9.80
N ASP A 46 -23.70 -13.15 9.43
CA ASP A 46 -24.42 -14.32 9.96
C ASP A 46 -24.06 -14.58 11.43
N ARG A 47 -22.82 -14.27 11.79
CA ARG A 47 -22.29 -14.34 13.16
C ARG A 47 -21.41 -13.13 13.44
N ALA A 48 -21.30 -12.75 14.70
CA ALA A 48 -20.41 -11.68 15.14
C ALA A 48 -19.60 -12.09 16.36
N VAL A 49 -18.34 -11.67 16.43
CA VAL A 49 -17.43 -11.94 17.55
C VAL A 49 -16.82 -10.64 18.06
N ARG A 50 -17.01 -10.37 19.35
CA ARG A 50 -16.31 -9.27 20.03
C ARG A 50 -14.82 -9.56 20.10
N ILE A 51 -14.01 -8.59 19.69
CA ILE A 51 -12.53 -8.69 19.66
C ILE A 51 -11.82 -7.79 20.66
N GLY A 52 -12.51 -6.84 21.31
CA GLY A 52 -11.88 -6.04 22.35
C GLY A 52 -12.54 -4.70 22.61
N ALA A 53 -11.79 -3.84 23.31
CA ALA A 53 -12.22 -2.49 23.67
C ALA A 53 -12.26 -1.55 22.45
N ALA A 54 -12.82 -0.36 22.63
CA ALA A 54 -12.99 0.62 21.56
C ALA A 54 -11.69 1.01 20.80
N PRO A 55 -10.52 1.16 21.44
CA PRO A 55 -9.28 1.48 20.74
C PRO A 55 -8.88 0.40 19.74
N ALA A 56 -8.46 0.80 18.53
CA ALA A 56 -8.08 -0.15 17.48
C ALA A 56 -6.89 -1.03 17.88
N THR A 57 -5.93 -0.48 18.64
CA THR A 57 -4.77 -1.20 19.21
C THR A 57 -5.15 -2.31 20.18
N GLU A 58 -6.34 -2.23 20.78
CA GLU A 58 -6.90 -3.22 21.71
C GLU A 58 -8.02 -4.04 21.05
N SER A 59 -8.16 -3.96 19.71
CA SER A 59 -9.19 -4.65 18.94
C SER A 59 -8.75 -4.96 17.50
N TYR A 60 -9.06 -4.11 16.52
CA TYR A 60 -8.85 -4.39 15.09
C TYR A 60 -7.38 -4.51 14.66
N LEU A 61 -6.44 -4.01 15.45
CA LEU A 61 -5.00 -4.15 15.25
C LEU A 61 -4.37 -5.24 16.13
N ASP A 62 -5.17 -5.90 16.99
CA ASP A 62 -4.70 -7.01 17.83
C ASP A 62 -4.80 -8.33 17.07
N ILE A 63 -3.66 -8.78 16.55
CA ILE A 63 -3.53 -10.05 15.83
C ILE A 63 -4.03 -11.23 16.67
N ALA A 64 -3.70 -11.28 17.97
CA ALA A 64 -4.08 -12.38 18.83
C ALA A 64 -5.60 -12.43 19.03
N ALA A 65 -6.23 -11.27 19.20
CA ALA A 65 -7.69 -11.16 19.31
C ALA A 65 -8.41 -11.63 18.03
N ILE A 66 -7.91 -11.24 16.84
CA ILE A 66 -8.48 -11.68 15.57
C ILE A 66 -8.32 -13.20 15.39
N ILE A 67 -7.14 -13.75 15.65
CA ILE A 67 -6.91 -15.20 15.56
C ILE A 67 -7.77 -15.98 16.56
N ALA A 68 -7.98 -15.44 17.78
CA ALA A 68 -8.93 -16.02 18.73
C ALA A 68 -10.38 -16.00 18.21
N ALA A 69 -10.80 -14.93 17.54
CA ALA A 69 -12.11 -14.84 16.91
C ALA A 69 -12.28 -15.83 15.74
N VAL A 70 -11.23 -16.06 14.95
CA VAL A 70 -11.19 -17.10 13.91
C VAL A 70 -11.43 -18.47 14.51
N LYS A 71 -10.69 -18.83 15.56
CA LYS A 71 -10.85 -20.12 16.28
C LYS A 71 -12.25 -20.27 16.88
N LYS A 72 -12.76 -19.24 17.56
CA LYS A 72 -14.10 -19.25 18.18
C LYS A 72 -15.22 -19.38 17.16
N SER A 73 -15.06 -18.78 15.99
CA SER A 73 -16.06 -18.83 14.94
C SER A 73 -15.96 -20.08 14.06
N GLY A 74 -14.81 -20.74 14.00
CA GLY A 74 -14.57 -21.84 13.06
C GLY A 74 -14.43 -21.35 11.62
N ALA A 75 -13.99 -20.10 11.42
CA ALA A 75 -13.71 -19.58 10.09
C ALA A 75 -12.51 -20.30 9.46
N ASP A 76 -12.63 -20.65 8.18
CA ASP A 76 -11.56 -21.29 7.40
C ASP A 76 -10.83 -20.31 6.47
N ALA A 77 -11.29 -19.05 6.42
CA ALA A 77 -10.58 -17.94 5.81
C ALA A 77 -10.79 -16.61 6.56
N VAL A 78 -9.85 -15.69 6.37
CA VAL A 78 -9.93 -14.30 6.84
C VAL A 78 -9.74 -13.33 5.68
N HIS A 79 -10.68 -12.41 5.50
CA HIS A 79 -10.50 -11.28 4.60
C HIS A 79 -10.20 -10.00 5.40
N PRO A 80 -9.06 -9.33 5.15
CA PRO A 80 -8.68 -8.18 5.97
C PRO A 80 -9.23 -6.84 5.48
N GLY A 81 -9.98 -6.80 4.38
CA GLY A 81 -10.39 -5.55 3.72
C GLY A 81 -9.20 -4.67 3.34
N TYR A 82 -9.28 -3.39 3.70
CA TYR A 82 -8.20 -2.41 3.56
C TYR A 82 -7.94 -1.67 4.88
N GLY A 83 -6.76 -1.10 5.06
CA GLY A 83 -6.33 -0.56 6.37
C GLY A 83 -6.19 -1.65 7.44
N PHE A 84 -6.09 -1.26 8.70
CA PHE A 84 -5.83 -2.17 9.82
C PHE A 84 -4.68 -3.16 9.53
N LEU A 85 -4.98 -4.46 9.53
CA LEU A 85 -4.01 -5.54 9.36
C LEU A 85 -3.89 -6.05 7.90
N SER A 86 -4.52 -5.39 6.93
CA SER A 86 -4.53 -5.84 5.53
C SER A 86 -3.18 -5.86 4.83
N GLU A 87 -2.24 -5.02 5.25
CA GLU A 87 -0.85 -5.00 4.76
C GLU A 87 0.12 -5.38 5.89
N ASN A 88 -0.35 -6.11 6.90
CA ASN A 88 0.48 -6.58 8.01
C ASN A 88 0.96 -8.02 7.72
N ALA A 89 2.25 -8.17 7.40
CA ALA A 89 2.84 -9.46 7.07
C ALA A 89 2.78 -10.46 8.22
N ASP A 90 2.87 -10.00 9.47
CA ASP A 90 2.83 -10.87 10.64
C ASP A 90 1.42 -11.40 10.89
N PHE A 91 0.38 -10.64 10.54
CA PHE A 91 -0.99 -11.11 10.55
C PHE A 91 -1.25 -12.18 9.48
N ALA A 92 -0.75 -11.98 8.26
CA ALA A 92 -0.81 -12.99 7.21
C ALA A 92 -0.07 -14.29 7.62
N ALA A 93 1.11 -14.16 8.24
CA ALA A 93 1.86 -15.28 8.79
C ALA A 93 1.12 -15.98 9.95
N ALA A 94 0.48 -15.22 10.84
CA ALA A 94 -0.32 -15.77 11.93
C ALA A 94 -1.56 -16.54 11.42
N CYS A 95 -2.20 -16.08 10.34
CA CYS A 95 -3.27 -16.83 9.68
C CYS A 95 -2.77 -18.17 9.13
N ALA A 96 -1.62 -18.17 8.45
CA ALA A 96 -1.00 -19.39 7.94
C ALA A 96 -0.64 -20.37 9.07
N ALA A 97 -0.05 -19.87 10.16
CA ALA A 97 0.27 -20.68 11.34
C ALA A 97 -0.98 -21.25 12.05
N ALA A 98 -2.11 -20.55 11.95
CA ALA A 98 -3.40 -21.03 12.45
C ALA A 98 -4.12 -21.99 11.48
N GLY A 99 -3.55 -22.27 10.30
CA GLY A 99 -4.15 -23.13 9.28
C GLY A 99 -5.35 -22.51 8.57
N VAL A 100 -5.41 -21.18 8.52
CA VAL A 100 -6.55 -20.42 7.98
C VAL A 100 -6.11 -19.62 6.76
N THR A 101 -6.95 -19.60 5.72
CA THR A 101 -6.63 -18.89 4.48
C THR A 101 -6.66 -17.39 4.70
N PHE A 102 -5.54 -16.70 4.51
CA PHE A 102 -5.52 -15.24 4.37
C PHE A 102 -5.97 -14.87 2.95
N VAL A 103 -7.08 -14.15 2.80
CA VAL A 103 -7.59 -13.70 1.50
C VAL A 103 -6.83 -12.44 1.07
N GLY A 104 -5.63 -12.67 0.55
CA GLY A 104 -4.68 -11.66 0.13
C GLY A 104 -3.34 -12.29 -0.27
N PRO A 105 -2.31 -11.46 -0.51
CA PRO A 105 -0.98 -11.95 -0.84
C PRO A 105 -0.29 -12.65 0.34
N SER A 106 0.80 -13.35 0.06
CA SER A 106 1.63 -13.99 1.09
C SER A 106 2.31 -12.94 2.00
N ALA A 107 2.70 -13.36 3.21
CA ALA A 107 3.47 -12.51 4.12
C ALA A 107 4.76 -11.97 3.46
N ASP A 108 5.42 -12.78 2.63
CA ASP A 108 6.65 -12.38 1.93
C ASP A 108 6.39 -11.33 0.86
N ALA A 109 5.30 -11.47 0.09
CA ALA A 109 4.89 -10.46 -0.88
C ALA A 109 4.51 -9.13 -0.19
N ILE A 110 3.85 -9.20 0.96
CA ILE A 110 3.56 -8.01 1.79
C ILE A 110 4.88 -7.36 2.26
N ARG A 111 5.84 -8.14 2.77
CA ARG A 111 7.15 -7.59 3.21
C ARG A 111 7.95 -6.98 2.06
N ALA A 112 7.95 -7.62 0.89
CA ALA A 112 8.66 -7.15 -0.28
C ALA A 112 8.21 -5.75 -0.72
N MET A 113 6.91 -5.44 -0.54
CA MET A 113 6.32 -4.15 -0.91
C MET A 113 6.06 -3.20 0.27
N GLY A 114 6.21 -3.65 1.51
CA GLY A 114 5.99 -2.83 2.71
C GLY A 114 7.06 -1.76 2.93
N SER A 115 8.26 -1.93 2.38
CA SER A 115 9.32 -0.90 2.40
C SER A 115 9.44 -0.23 1.04
N LYS A 116 9.22 1.10 0.99
CA LYS A 116 9.34 1.89 -0.24
C LYS A 116 10.72 1.72 -0.90
N ARG A 117 11.78 1.66 -0.09
CA ARG A 117 13.16 1.41 -0.53
C ARG A 117 13.32 0.07 -1.22
N ALA A 118 12.89 -0.99 -0.55
CA ALA A 118 13.02 -2.36 -1.05
C ALA A 118 12.18 -2.55 -2.32
N ALA A 119 10.94 -2.04 -2.30
CA ALA A 119 10.03 -2.06 -3.43
C ALA A 119 10.65 -1.37 -4.65
N LYS A 120 11.15 -0.14 -4.52
CA LYS A 120 11.77 0.59 -5.64
C LYS A 120 12.99 -0.13 -6.21
N ARG A 121 13.84 -0.73 -5.36
CA ARG A 121 14.99 -1.50 -5.83
C ARG A 121 14.57 -2.73 -6.62
N LEU A 122 13.58 -3.48 -6.13
CA LEU A 122 13.04 -4.65 -6.81
C LEU A 122 12.42 -4.27 -8.16
N VAL A 123 11.61 -3.21 -8.19
CA VAL A 123 10.97 -2.71 -9.40
C VAL A 123 11.99 -2.19 -10.42
N ALA A 124 13.04 -1.48 -9.97
CA ALA A 124 14.11 -1.01 -10.84
C ALA A 124 14.94 -2.16 -11.43
N GLN A 125 15.19 -3.23 -10.66
CA GLN A 125 15.85 -4.45 -11.15
C GLN A 125 15.03 -5.18 -12.21
N ALA A 126 13.70 -5.06 -12.17
CA ALA A 126 12.78 -5.54 -13.21
C ALA A 126 12.73 -4.63 -14.45
N GLY A 127 13.55 -3.57 -14.53
CA GLY A 127 13.60 -2.65 -15.67
C GLY A 127 12.43 -1.67 -15.74
N ILE A 128 11.63 -1.56 -14.67
CA ILE A 128 10.46 -0.69 -14.64
C ILE A 128 10.88 0.69 -14.10
N PRO A 129 10.47 1.79 -14.76
CA PRO A 129 10.85 3.13 -14.33
C PRO A 129 10.40 3.43 -12.90
N VAL A 130 11.32 3.88 -12.06
CA VAL A 130 11.04 4.43 -10.72
C VAL A 130 11.35 5.94 -10.73
N VAL A 131 10.77 6.70 -9.81
CA VAL A 131 11.05 8.14 -9.72
C VAL A 131 12.56 8.32 -9.54
N PRO A 132 13.25 9.08 -10.42
CA PRO A 132 14.68 9.29 -10.30
C PRO A 132 15.03 9.83 -8.92
N GLY A 133 15.99 9.20 -8.26
CA GLY A 133 16.30 9.53 -6.89
C GLY A 133 17.59 8.87 -6.40
N TYR A 134 17.90 9.11 -5.14
CA TYR A 134 19.01 8.50 -4.42
C TYR A 134 18.57 8.09 -3.02
N GLU A 135 18.87 6.84 -2.68
CA GLU A 135 18.61 6.20 -1.39
C GLU A 135 19.72 5.18 -1.10
N GLY A 136 20.96 5.62 -1.32
CA GLY A 136 22.16 4.84 -1.02
C GLY A 136 22.56 4.94 0.46
N ASP A 137 23.38 4.00 0.90
CA ASP A 137 23.88 3.95 2.27
C ASP A 137 24.95 5.02 2.54
N ASP A 138 25.62 5.52 1.50
CA ASP A 138 26.52 6.67 1.62
C ASP A 138 25.71 7.96 1.77
N GLN A 139 25.65 8.41 3.03
CA GLN A 139 24.97 9.63 3.47
C GLN A 139 26.00 10.74 3.75
N SER A 140 27.15 10.75 3.10
CA SER A 140 28.03 11.93 3.16
C SER A 140 27.41 13.12 2.41
N ASP A 141 27.65 14.34 2.90
CA ASP A 141 27.12 15.57 2.28
C ASP A 141 27.58 15.69 0.82
N ASP A 142 28.84 15.39 0.53
CA ASP A 142 29.38 15.49 -0.83
C ASP A 142 28.76 14.44 -1.77
N ARG A 143 28.51 13.22 -1.28
CA ARG A 143 27.76 12.24 -2.06
C ARG A 143 26.36 12.72 -2.36
N LEU A 144 25.64 13.26 -1.37
CA LEU A 144 24.28 13.75 -1.56
C LEU A 144 24.22 14.95 -2.50
N VAL A 145 25.24 15.81 -2.52
CA VAL A 145 25.35 16.89 -3.51
C VAL A 145 25.52 16.33 -4.92
N MET A 146 26.44 15.39 -5.14
CA MET A 146 26.63 14.75 -6.45
C MET A 146 25.35 14.06 -6.93
N GLU A 147 24.66 13.37 -6.03
CA GLU A 147 23.40 12.69 -6.33
C GLU A 147 22.26 13.66 -6.62
N ALA A 148 22.21 14.80 -5.93
CA ALA A 148 21.26 15.87 -6.23
C ALA A 148 21.47 16.44 -7.64
N GLU A 149 22.71 16.59 -8.10
CA GLU A 149 23.03 17.01 -9.46
C GLU A 149 22.61 15.95 -10.49
N ARG A 150 22.87 14.66 -10.20
CA ARG A 150 22.45 13.54 -11.05
C ARG A 150 20.94 13.41 -11.17
N VAL A 151 20.21 13.56 -10.06
CA VAL A 151 18.74 13.53 -10.02
C VAL A 151 18.16 14.78 -10.70
N GLY A 152 18.84 15.92 -10.55
CA GLY A 152 18.50 17.21 -11.10
C GLY A 152 17.37 17.92 -10.35
N TYR A 153 17.31 19.26 -10.50
CA TYR A 153 16.31 20.12 -9.85
C TYR A 153 15.08 20.45 -10.74
N PRO A 154 13.89 20.68 -10.16
CA PRO A 154 13.60 20.63 -8.72
C PRO A 154 13.59 19.19 -8.16
N LEU A 155 13.94 19.04 -6.89
CA LEU A 155 13.93 17.76 -6.18
C LEU A 155 13.37 17.89 -4.76
N LEU A 156 12.94 16.78 -4.19
CA LEU A 156 12.54 16.64 -2.80
C LEU A 156 13.65 15.97 -2.00
N ILE A 157 13.93 16.51 -0.81
CA ILE A 157 14.62 15.81 0.27
C ILE A 157 13.56 15.25 1.21
N LYS A 158 13.59 13.95 1.50
CA LYS A 158 12.63 13.25 2.36
C LYS A 158 13.37 12.51 3.47
N ALA A 159 12.83 12.45 4.68
CA ALA A 159 13.38 11.57 5.73
C ALA A 159 13.14 10.10 5.37
N SER A 160 14.15 9.23 5.53
CA SER A 160 14.00 7.80 5.18
C SER A 160 13.02 7.06 6.09
N ALA A 161 13.03 7.39 7.38
CA ALA A 161 12.13 6.81 8.37
C ALA A 161 10.72 7.47 8.39
N GLY A 162 10.46 8.45 7.51
CA GLY A 162 9.24 9.24 7.51
C GLY A 162 8.08 8.63 6.71
N GLY A 163 6.85 8.78 7.22
CA GLY A 163 5.60 8.41 6.54
C GLY A 163 4.60 9.56 6.46
N GLY A 164 3.68 9.52 5.49
CA GLY A 164 2.53 10.45 5.43
C GLY A 164 2.85 11.90 5.01
N GLY A 165 3.94 12.13 4.29
CA GLY A 165 4.27 13.43 3.70
C GLY A 165 4.83 14.48 4.68
N ARG A 166 5.13 14.10 5.93
CA ARG A 166 5.91 14.93 6.87
C ARG A 166 7.41 14.80 6.58
N GLY A 167 8.17 15.88 6.76
CA GLY A 167 9.63 15.89 6.50
C GLY A 167 10.02 15.91 5.02
N MET A 168 9.20 16.48 4.13
CA MET A 168 9.54 16.69 2.73
C MET A 168 9.93 18.14 2.47
N ARG A 169 11.09 18.37 1.87
CA ARG A 169 11.59 19.71 1.52
C ARG A 169 11.86 19.80 0.03
N LEU A 170 11.18 20.73 -0.64
CA LEU A 170 11.43 21.07 -2.04
C LEU A 170 12.68 21.94 -2.15
N VAL A 171 13.57 21.56 -3.07
CA VAL A 171 14.78 22.29 -3.44
C VAL A 171 14.69 22.59 -4.93
N SER A 172 14.75 23.88 -5.28
CA SER A 172 14.50 24.31 -6.67
C SER A 172 15.78 24.49 -7.48
N LYS A 173 16.94 24.66 -6.81
CA LYS A 173 18.24 24.87 -7.46
C LYS A 173 19.41 24.41 -6.58
N THR A 174 20.56 24.17 -7.20
CA THR A 174 21.79 23.68 -6.55
C THR A 174 22.23 24.52 -5.35
N SER A 175 22.16 25.86 -5.47
CA SER A 175 22.60 26.77 -4.42
C SER A 175 21.84 26.63 -3.09
N GLU A 176 20.63 26.06 -3.11
CA GLU A 176 19.78 25.88 -1.93
C GLU A 176 20.02 24.55 -1.22
N PHE A 177 20.68 23.59 -1.89
CA PHE A 177 20.66 22.20 -1.49
C PHE A 177 21.32 21.93 -0.15
N ARG A 178 22.54 22.44 0.09
CA ARG A 178 23.27 22.18 1.36
C ARG A 178 22.50 22.69 2.58
N ALA A 179 21.92 23.89 2.49
CA ALA A 179 21.10 24.44 3.58
C ALA A 179 19.81 23.63 3.79
N ALA A 180 19.16 23.21 2.69
CA ALA A 180 17.97 22.36 2.75
C ALA A 180 18.25 20.99 3.36
N LEU A 181 19.38 20.36 3.00
CA LEU A 181 19.82 19.07 3.52
C LEU A 181 20.04 19.13 5.04
N ALA A 182 20.80 20.13 5.51
CA ALA A 182 21.03 20.33 6.95
C ALA A 182 19.73 20.59 7.74
N GLY A 183 18.72 21.22 7.10
CA GLY A 183 17.39 21.36 7.66
C GLY A 183 16.64 20.03 7.76
N ALA A 184 16.61 19.27 6.66
CA ALA A 184 15.91 17.99 6.58
C ALA A 184 16.47 16.96 7.58
N ARG A 185 17.80 16.88 7.73
CA ARG A 185 18.44 15.99 8.72
C ARG A 185 18.06 16.29 10.16
N ARG A 186 18.05 17.57 10.54
CA ARG A 186 17.65 17.97 11.89
C ARG A 186 16.21 17.60 12.20
N GLU A 187 15.31 17.76 11.22
CA GLU A 187 13.91 17.37 11.36
C GLU A 187 13.76 15.85 11.44
N ALA A 188 14.45 15.11 10.57
CA ALA A 188 14.44 13.64 10.57
C ALA A 188 14.96 13.07 11.90
N LEU A 189 16.10 13.58 12.38
CA LEU A 189 16.68 13.17 13.66
C LEU A 189 15.74 13.48 14.84
N ALA A 190 15.12 14.65 14.85
CA ALA A 190 14.19 15.04 15.91
C ALA A 190 12.90 14.21 15.91
N ALA A 191 12.41 13.83 14.74
CA ALA A 191 11.16 13.09 14.59
C ALA A 191 11.33 11.57 14.72
N PHE A 192 12.45 11.03 14.26
CA PHE A 192 12.64 9.60 14.03
C PHE A 192 13.94 9.03 14.62
N ALA A 193 14.77 9.85 15.28
CA ALA A 193 16.11 9.48 15.74
C ALA A 193 17.01 8.89 14.63
N ASP A 194 16.76 9.31 13.38
CA ASP A 194 17.45 8.88 12.17
C ASP A 194 17.61 10.11 11.25
N ASP A 195 18.85 10.45 10.90
CA ASP A 195 19.16 11.61 10.04
C ASP A 195 19.33 11.24 8.56
N THR A 196 19.07 9.99 8.18
CA THR A 196 19.15 9.55 6.79
C THR A 196 18.05 10.18 5.95
N VAL A 197 18.39 10.52 4.70
CA VAL A 197 17.47 11.14 3.76
C VAL A 197 17.44 10.43 2.41
N LEU A 198 16.32 10.58 1.70
CA LEU A 198 16.16 10.28 0.28
C LEU A 198 16.14 11.56 -0.53
N LEU A 199 16.69 11.47 -1.74
CA LEU A 199 16.52 12.47 -2.79
C LEU A 199 15.59 11.90 -3.86
N GLU A 200 14.61 12.68 -4.30
CA GLU A 200 13.73 12.29 -5.40
C GLU A 200 13.44 13.48 -6.32
N ARG A 201 13.42 13.25 -7.62
CA ARG A 201 12.99 14.25 -8.60
C ARG A 201 11.59 14.76 -8.24
N TYR A 202 11.43 16.08 -8.20
CA TYR A 202 10.12 16.68 -7.99
C TYR A 202 9.40 16.83 -9.32
N LEU A 203 8.28 16.14 -9.45
CA LEU A 203 7.36 16.28 -10.57
C LEU A 203 6.36 17.38 -10.23
N THR A 204 6.26 18.40 -11.10
CA THR A 204 5.56 19.65 -10.82
C THR A 204 4.06 19.56 -11.06
N ARG A 205 3.63 18.76 -12.05
CA ARG A 205 2.22 18.56 -12.39
C ARG A 205 1.92 17.07 -12.62
N PRO A 206 2.21 16.19 -11.64
CA PRO A 206 2.01 14.77 -11.78
C PRO A 206 0.52 14.42 -11.77
N LYS A 207 0.14 13.44 -12.58
CA LYS A 207 -1.04 12.63 -12.34
C LYS A 207 -0.67 11.45 -11.45
N HIS A 208 -1.56 11.11 -10.52
CA HIS A 208 -1.48 9.85 -9.77
C HIS A 208 -2.35 8.84 -10.50
N ILE A 209 -1.72 7.89 -11.18
CA ILE A 209 -2.40 6.83 -11.92
C ILE A 209 -2.09 5.50 -11.27
N GLU A 210 -3.09 4.67 -11.05
CA GLU A 210 -2.90 3.37 -10.42
C GLU A 210 -3.51 2.24 -11.25
N VAL A 211 -2.86 1.08 -11.29
CA VAL A 211 -3.28 -0.07 -12.08
C VAL A 211 -3.71 -1.20 -11.16
N GLN A 212 -4.94 -1.68 -11.33
CA GLN A 212 -5.45 -2.83 -10.60
C GLN A 212 -4.82 -4.11 -11.17
N VAL A 213 -4.28 -4.95 -10.30
CA VAL A 213 -3.80 -6.29 -10.66
C VAL A 213 -4.61 -7.37 -9.94
N LEU A 214 -4.79 -8.51 -10.61
CA LEU A 214 -5.31 -9.75 -10.06
C LEU A 214 -4.33 -10.88 -10.40
N ALA A 215 -3.96 -11.67 -9.40
CA ALA A 215 -3.09 -12.84 -9.58
C ALA A 215 -3.67 -14.07 -8.90
N ASP A 216 -3.61 -15.22 -9.57
CA ASP A 216 -4.01 -16.51 -9.00
C ASP A 216 -2.80 -17.33 -8.50
N GLN A 217 -3.08 -18.43 -7.80
CA GLN A 217 -2.04 -19.34 -7.31
C GLN A 217 -1.43 -20.25 -8.41
N ARG A 218 -1.90 -20.14 -9.66
CA ARG A 218 -1.44 -20.92 -10.81
C ARG A 218 -0.49 -20.12 -11.71
N GLY A 219 -0.13 -18.90 -11.30
CA GLY A 219 0.79 -18.03 -12.02
C GLY A 219 0.14 -17.16 -13.09
N HIS A 220 -1.20 -17.13 -13.17
CA HIS A 220 -1.88 -16.17 -14.03
C HIS A 220 -1.97 -14.82 -13.33
N THR A 221 -1.57 -13.77 -14.04
CA THR A 221 -1.66 -12.39 -13.58
C THR A 221 -2.23 -11.54 -14.71
N LEU A 222 -3.23 -10.73 -14.38
CA LEU A 222 -3.82 -9.76 -15.30
C LEU A 222 -3.98 -8.42 -14.61
N HIS A 223 -4.16 -7.37 -15.42
CA HIS A 223 -4.57 -6.07 -14.92
C HIS A 223 -6.03 -5.77 -15.30
N LEU A 224 -6.71 -4.98 -14.47
CA LEU A 224 -8.07 -4.46 -14.73
C LEU A 224 -8.00 -2.95 -15.02
N PHE A 225 -7.16 -2.59 -15.99
CA PHE A 225 -6.89 -1.20 -16.39
C PHE A 225 -6.44 -0.31 -15.24
N GLU A 226 -6.45 0.99 -15.47
CA GLU A 226 -5.99 2.02 -14.56
C GLU A 226 -7.12 2.92 -14.03
N ARG A 227 -6.84 3.60 -12.92
CA ARG A 227 -7.65 4.68 -12.34
C ARG A 227 -6.84 5.95 -12.22
N ASP A 228 -7.47 7.10 -12.44
CA ASP A 228 -6.91 8.40 -12.11
C ASP A 228 -7.33 8.78 -10.68
N CYS A 229 -6.35 8.97 -9.80
CA CYS A 229 -6.52 9.35 -8.40
C CYS A 229 -5.84 10.70 -8.10
N SER A 230 -5.70 11.56 -9.12
CA SER A 230 -4.97 12.82 -9.01
C SER A 230 -5.71 13.87 -8.18
N VAL A 231 -7.03 13.76 -8.04
CA VAL A 231 -7.84 14.69 -7.24
C VAL A 231 -7.66 14.36 -5.76
N GLN A 232 -6.73 15.07 -5.12
CA GLN A 232 -6.34 14.85 -3.75
C GLN A 232 -6.43 16.11 -2.90
N ARG A 233 -6.71 15.95 -1.61
CA ARG A 233 -6.59 17.00 -0.60
C ARG A 233 -5.62 16.54 0.47
N ARG A 234 -4.51 17.27 0.67
CA ARG A 234 -3.44 16.90 1.62
C ARG A 234 -2.93 15.46 1.42
N HIS A 235 -2.69 15.07 0.16
CA HIS A 235 -2.21 13.74 -0.24
C HIS A 235 -3.18 12.57 0.06
N GLN A 236 -4.46 12.86 0.28
CA GLN A 236 -5.52 11.85 0.38
C GLN A 236 -6.41 11.93 -0.85
N LYS A 237 -6.72 10.77 -1.44
CA LYS A 237 -7.63 10.65 -2.60
C LYS A 237 -9.03 11.11 -2.20
N VAL A 238 -9.67 11.88 -3.09
CA VAL A 238 -11.01 12.47 -2.87
C VAL A 238 -11.97 12.05 -3.98
N ILE A 239 -11.49 12.04 -5.22
CA ILE A 239 -12.23 11.57 -6.38
C ILE A 239 -11.31 10.66 -7.19
N GLU A 240 -11.83 9.49 -7.53
CA GLU A 240 -11.19 8.52 -8.41
C GLU A 240 -12.08 8.27 -9.64
N GLU A 241 -11.46 8.14 -10.81
CA GLU A 241 -12.18 7.86 -12.06
C GLU A 241 -11.48 6.77 -12.87
N ALA A 242 -12.27 5.99 -13.63
CA ALA A 242 -11.79 4.86 -14.41
C ALA A 242 -12.51 4.78 -15.76
N PRO A 243 -11.81 4.57 -16.89
CA PRO A 243 -10.35 4.65 -17.04
C PRO A 243 -9.83 6.08 -16.84
N ALA A 244 -8.51 6.25 -16.70
CA ALA A 244 -7.91 7.57 -16.49
C ALA A 244 -8.04 8.46 -17.75
N PRO A 245 -8.66 9.65 -17.67
CA PRO A 245 -8.85 10.50 -18.82
C PRO A 245 -7.54 11.13 -19.29
N GLY A 246 -7.41 11.26 -20.61
CA GLY A 246 -6.24 11.88 -21.25
C GLY A 246 -4.97 11.03 -21.19
N ILE A 247 -5.05 9.76 -20.79
CA ILE A 247 -3.93 8.82 -20.89
C ILE A 247 -3.90 8.17 -22.28
N ASP A 248 -2.78 8.37 -22.97
CA ASP A 248 -2.48 7.75 -24.25
C ASP A 248 -2.60 6.20 -24.18
N PRO A 249 -3.22 5.53 -25.17
CA PRO A 249 -3.39 4.08 -25.15
C PRO A 249 -2.09 3.28 -25.07
N VAL A 250 -0.99 3.75 -25.67
CA VAL A 250 0.32 3.07 -25.60
C VAL A 250 0.91 3.22 -24.20
N LEU A 251 0.80 4.41 -23.60
CA LEU A 251 1.20 4.63 -22.21
C LEU A 251 0.38 3.75 -21.25
N ARG A 252 -0.93 3.65 -21.45
CA ARG A 252 -1.83 2.76 -20.68
C ARG A 252 -1.37 1.31 -20.74
N LEU A 253 -1.11 0.79 -21.94
CA LEU A 253 -0.65 -0.59 -22.11
C LEU A 253 0.67 -0.82 -21.38
N ARG A 254 1.64 0.08 -21.54
CA ARG A 254 2.94 -0.01 -20.85
C ARG A 254 2.82 0.01 -19.33
N MET A 255 1.92 0.81 -18.75
CA MET A 255 1.65 0.80 -17.31
C MET A 255 0.97 -0.49 -16.86
N GLY A 256 0.03 -1.01 -17.65
CA GLY A 256 -0.62 -2.30 -17.44
C GLY A 256 0.39 -3.45 -17.37
N ASP A 257 1.24 -3.55 -18.40
CA ASP A 257 2.30 -4.55 -18.49
C ASP A 257 3.28 -4.43 -17.33
N ALA A 258 3.73 -3.21 -17.00
CA ALA A 258 4.60 -2.97 -15.87
C ALA A 258 3.97 -3.43 -14.54
N ALA A 259 2.69 -3.15 -14.31
CA ALA A 259 2.01 -3.58 -13.09
C ALA A 259 1.91 -5.11 -12.98
N VAL A 260 1.64 -5.79 -14.10
CA VAL A 260 1.63 -7.26 -14.17
C VAL A 260 3.01 -7.84 -13.87
N GLU A 261 4.07 -7.29 -14.46
CA GLU A 261 5.44 -7.75 -14.22
C GLU A 261 5.89 -7.51 -12.77
N ILE A 262 5.50 -6.39 -12.15
CA ILE A 262 5.74 -6.14 -10.71
C ILE A 262 5.08 -7.22 -9.85
N ALA A 263 3.81 -7.52 -10.12
CA ALA A 263 3.07 -8.52 -9.37
C ALA A 263 3.70 -9.92 -9.52
N LYS A 264 4.14 -10.29 -10.74
CA LYS A 264 4.85 -11.55 -10.98
C LYS A 264 6.19 -11.62 -10.26
N ALA A 265 6.97 -10.54 -10.27
CA ALA A 265 8.31 -10.48 -9.67
C ALA A 265 8.32 -10.76 -8.16
N ILE A 266 7.22 -10.49 -7.47
CA ILE A 266 7.06 -10.79 -6.03
C ILE A 266 6.22 -12.02 -5.73
N GLY A 267 5.83 -12.80 -6.75
CA GLY A 267 4.94 -13.95 -6.57
C GLY A 267 3.59 -13.55 -5.97
N TYR A 268 3.04 -12.41 -6.39
CA TYR A 268 1.81 -11.86 -5.84
C TYR A 268 0.60 -12.79 -6.07
N VAL A 269 -0.33 -12.81 -5.12
CA VAL A 269 -1.60 -13.53 -5.20
C VAL A 269 -2.72 -12.64 -4.65
N GLY A 270 -3.89 -12.72 -5.26
CA GLY A 270 -5.06 -11.93 -4.87
C GLY A 270 -5.16 -10.62 -5.63
N ALA A 271 -5.85 -9.64 -5.03
CA ALA A 271 -6.01 -8.30 -5.59
C ALA A 271 -4.97 -7.34 -5.00
N GLY A 272 -4.39 -6.50 -5.85
CA GLY A 272 -3.44 -5.47 -5.45
C GLY A 272 -3.48 -4.31 -6.43
N THR A 273 -2.85 -3.21 -6.06
CA THR A 273 -2.81 -2.03 -6.93
C THR A 273 -1.39 -1.48 -7.00
N VAL A 274 -0.89 -1.28 -8.21
CA VAL A 274 0.41 -0.64 -8.47
C VAL A 274 0.18 0.83 -8.78
N GLU A 275 0.75 1.72 -7.98
CA GLU A 275 0.60 3.15 -8.13
C GLU A 275 1.79 3.75 -8.88
N PHE A 276 1.47 4.62 -9.84
CA PHE A 276 2.41 5.33 -10.69
C PHE A 276 2.21 6.84 -10.59
N ILE A 277 3.31 7.56 -10.72
CA ILE A 277 3.27 8.99 -11.04
C ILE A 277 3.52 9.18 -12.53
N VAL A 278 2.61 9.89 -13.19
CA VAL A 278 2.64 10.15 -14.63
C VAL A 278 2.84 11.64 -14.91
N GLN A 279 3.83 11.97 -15.74
CA GLN A 279 4.05 13.33 -16.23
C GLN A 279 4.71 13.28 -17.62
N ASP A 280 4.32 14.17 -18.53
CA ASP A 280 4.95 14.37 -19.85
C ASP A 280 5.12 13.06 -20.67
N GLY A 281 4.13 12.16 -20.61
CA GLY A 281 4.16 10.88 -21.34
C GLY A 281 5.06 9.79 -20.72
N ALA A 282 5.66 10.07 -19.56
CA ALA A 282 6.43 9.11 -18.76
C ALA A 282 5.67 8.71 -17.50
N PHE A 283 5.87 7.47 -17.05
CA PHE A 283 5.36 6.96 -15.79
C PHE A 283 6.50 6.47 -14.92
N HIS A 284 6.30 6.53 -13.60
CA HIS A 284 7.28 6.09 -12.61
C HIS A 284 6.55 5.37 -11.48
N PHE A 285 7.02 4.17 -11.12
CA PHE A 285 6.50 3.45 -9.96
C PHE A 285 6.66 4.27 -8.69
N MET A 286 5.61 4.30 -7.89
CA MET A 286 5.55 4.98 -6.60
C MET A 286 5.48 3.99 -5.46
N GLU A 287 4.45 3.15 -5.44
CA GLU A 287 4.23 2.12 -4.42
C GLU A 287 3.28 1.03 -4.95
N MET A 288 3.16 -0.06 -4.20
CA MET A 288 2.16 -1.09 -4.45
C MET A 288 1.35 -1.28 -3.17
N ASN A 289 0.03 -1.15 -3.26
CA ASN A 289 -0.87 -1.51 -2.18
C ASN A 289 -1.14 -3.02 -2.29
N THR A 290 -0.70 -3.79 -1.30
CA THR A 290 -0.81 -5.26 -1.31
C THR A 290 -2.15 -5.75 -0.78
N ARG A 291 -3.23 -5.11 -1.24
CA ARG A 291 -4.61 -5.30 -0.76
C ARG A 291 -5.63 -4.69 -1.74
N LEU A 292 -6.91 -4.85 -1.40
CA LEU A 292 -7.99 -4.06 -2.01
C LEU A 292 -7.85 -2.56 -1.63
N GLN A 293 -8.42 -1.69 -2.45
CA GLN A 293 -8.60 -0.26 -2.15
C GLN A 293 -10.09 0.08 -1.95
N VAL A 294 -10.34 1.32 -1.51
CA VAL A 294 -11.68 1.89 -1.28
C VAL A 294 -12.46 2.06 -2.59
#